data_AF-A4GZT6-F1
#
_entry.id   AF-A4GZT6-F1
#
_cell.length_a   1.000
_cell.length_b   1.000
_cell.length_c   1.000
_cell.angle_alpha   90.00
_cell.angle_beta   90.00
_cell.angle_gamma   90.00
#
_symmetry.space_group_name_H-M   'P 1'
#
loop_
_entity.id
_entity.type
_entity.pdbx_description
1 polymer ?
#
loop_
_entity_poly.entity_id
_entity_poly.type
_entity_poly.pdbx_seq_one_letter_code
_entity_poly.pdbx_strand_id
1 'polypeptide(L)'
;MTEMAGTFALSVGAAVGMEFWARWAHRALWHASLWHMHESHHRPREGPFELNDVFAIINAVPAIALLSFGFFHRGLLPGLCFGA
;
A
#
# COMPACT_ATOMS: atom_id res chain seq x y z
N MET A 1 1.09 -17.51 -23.31
CA MET A 1 2.03 -16.37 -23.43
C MET A 1 1.40 -15.05 -22.99
N THR A 2 0.20 -14.71 -23.45
CA THR A 2 -0.50 -13.46 -23.08
C THR A 2 -0.73 -13.31 -21.57
N GLU A 3 -1.18 -14.38 -20.88
CA GLU A 3 -1.38 -14.36 -19.42
C GLU A 3 -0.08 -14.08 -18.66
N MET A 4 1.01 -14.79 -19.00
CA MET A 4 2.33 -14.61 -18.39
C MET A 4 2.86 -13.18 -18.58
N ALA A 5 2.68 -12.60 -19.76
CA ALA A 5 3.06 -11.21 -20.04
C ALA A 5 2.21 -10.21 -19.24
N GLY A 6 0.90 -10.47 -19.11
CA GLY A 6 -0.01 -9.66 -18.30
C GLY A 6 0.38 -9.66 -16.82
N THR A 7 0.56 -10.85 -16.23
CA THR A 7 1.01 -10.99 -14.83
C THR A 7 2.36 -10.32 -14.60
N PHE A 8 3.32 -10.48 -15.52
CA PHE A 8 4.61 -9.82 -15.41
C PHE A 8 4.47 -8.29 -15.44
N ALA A 9 3.70 -7.75 -16.39
CA ALA A 9 3.47 -6.32 -16.52
C ALA A 9 2.80 -5.73 -15.27
N LEU A 10 1.84 -6.44 -14.69
CA LEU A 10 1.16 -6.00 -13.46
C LEU A 10 2.07 -6.07 -12.24
N SER A 11 2.85 -7.13 -12.06
CA SER A 11 3.80 -7.22 -10.95
C SER A 11 4.86 -6.12 -11.01
N VAL A 12 5.44 -5.88 -12.18
CA VAL A 12 6.43 -4.81 -12.37
C VAL A 12 5.78 -3.43 -12.23
N GLY A 13 4.62 -3.22 -12.85
CA GLY A 13 3.86 -1.98 -12.77
C GLY A 13 3.46 -1.64 -11.34
N ALA A 14 3.02 -2.63 -10.56
CA ALA A 14 2.70 -2.48 -9.15
C ALA A 14 3.95 -2.12 -8.33
N ALA A 15 5.06 -2.82 -8.51
CA ALA A 15 6.30 -2.52 -7.79
C ALA A 15 6.79 -1.08 -8.07
N VAL A 16 6.81 -0.68 -9.34
CA VAL A 16 7.21 0.68 -9.74
C VAL A 16 6.22 1.73 -9.22
N GLY A 17 4.92 1.50 -9.40
CA GLY A 17 3.87 2.41 -8.96
C GLY A 17 3.90 2.62 -7.45
N MET A 18 4.04 1.54 -6.67
CA MET A 18 4.12 1.59 -5.22
C MET A 18 5.38 2.30 -4.72
N GLU A 19 6.53 2.13 -5.39
CA GLU A 19 7.75 2.87 -5.08
C GLU A 19 7.55 4.39 -5.22
N PHE A 20 6.97 4.84 -6.35
CA PHE A 20 6.69 6.27 -6.55
C PHE A 20 5.64 6.81 -5.58
N TRP A 21 4.57 6.03 -5.33
CA TRP A 21 3.54 6.39 -4.35
C TRP A 21 4.14 6.52 -2.94
N ALA A 22 4.91 5.54 -2.48
CA ALA A 22 5.52 5.56 -1.16
C ALA A 22 6.46 6.74 -0.98
N ARG A 23 7.32 7.01 -1.98
CA ARG A 23 8.23 8.18 -1.94
C ARG A 23 7.48 9.50 -1.87
N TRP A 24 6.41 9.64 -2.66
CA TRP A 24 5.58 10.84 -2.64
C TRP A 24 4.83 10.97 -1.31
N ALA A 25 4.14 9.93 -0.85
CA ALA A 25 3.36 9.95 0.39
C ALA A 25 4.26 10.25 1.60
N HIS A 26 5.43 9.62 1.65
CA HIS A 26 6.41 9.86 2.71
C HIS A 26 6.84 11.33 2.75
N ARG A 27 7.21 11.92 1.61
CA ARG A 27 7.69 13.31 1.56
C ARG A 27 6.57 14.35 1.72
N ALA A 28 5.46 14.15 1.00
CA ALA A 28 4.42 15.16 0.81
C ALA A 28 3.26 15.05 1.80
N LEU A 29 3.06 13.88 2.43
CA LEU A 29 2.03 13.69 3.45
C LEU A 29 2.67 13.49 4.83
N TRP A 30 3.46 12.42 5.01
CA TRP A 30 3.98 12.03 6.32
C TRP A 30 4.97 13.04 6.90
N HIS A 31 5.84 13.62 6.06
CA HIS A 31 6.77 14.69 6.46
C HIS A 31 6.20 16.11 6.33
N ALA A 32 4.90 16.25 6.03
CA ALA A 32 4.25 17.56 5.91
C ALA A 32 2.97 17.61 6.74
N SER A 33 1.79 17.50 6.11
CA SER A 33 0.50 17.66 6.79
C SER A 33 0.22 16.61 7.87
N LEU A 34 0.85 15.43 7.79
CA LEU A 34 0.68 14.32 8.73
C LEU A 34 1.89 14.11 9.65
N TRP A 35 2.79 15.10 9.77
CA TRP A 35 3.99 14.99 10.62
C TRP A 35 3.67 14.60 12.06
N HIS A 36 2.61 15.15 12.64
CA HIS A 36 2.20 14.83 14.01
C HIS A 36 1.92 13.33 14.23
N MET A 37 1.56 12.57 13.18
CA MET A 37 1.41 11.11 13.25
C MET A 37 2.71 10.36 12.96
N HIS A 38 3.62 10.96 12.19
CA HIS A 38 4.87 10.33 11.76
C HIS A 38 6.08 10.61 12.67
N GLU A 39 5.99 11.65 13.51
CA GLU A 39 7.11 12.12 14.33
C GLU A 39 7.69 11.04 15.26
N SER A 40 6.85 10.16 15.82
CA SER A 40 7.32 9.09 16.71
C SER A 40 8.30 8.14 16.02
N HIS A 41 8.14 7.93 14.71
CA HIS A 41 9.00 7.07 13.90
C HIS A 41 10.44 7.61 13.78
N HIS A 42 10.62 8.94 13.91
CA HIS A 42 11.93 9.59 13.87
C HIS A 42 12.59 9.73 15.25
N ARG A 43 11.91 9.30 16.32
CA ARG A 43 12.40 9.33 17.69
C ARG A 43 12.68 7.92 18.20
N PRO A 44 13.45 7.76 19.30
CA PRO A 44 13.56 6.48 19.98
C PRO A 44 12.16 5.96 20.39
N ARG A 45 11.89 4.70 20.09
CA ARG A 45 10.60 4.05 20.39
C ARG A 45 10.37 3.94 21.89
N GLU A 46 9.17 4.28 22.32
CA GLU A 46 8.70 4.11 23.70
C GLU A 46 7.58 3.06 23.74
N GLY A 47 7.94 1.81 24.04
CA GLY A 47 6.97 0.72 24.21
C GLY A 47 6.52 0.02 22.92
N PRO A 48 5.41 -0.73 22.97
CA PRO A 48 5.01 -1.63 21.89
C PRO A 48 4.24 -0.96 20.75
N PHE A 49 3.71 0.25 20.91
CA PHE A 49 2.89 0.95 19.91
C PHE A 49 3.29 2.41 19.76
N GLU A 50 3.09 2.95 18.56
CA GLU A 50 3.35 4.34 18.20
C GLU A 50 2.16 4.93 17.44
N LEU A 51 1.96 6.25 17.51
CA LEU A 51 0.94 6.91 16.67
C LEU A 51 1.18 6.66 15.18
N ASN A 52 2.44 6.49 14.77
CA ASN A 52 2.83 6.14 13.41
C ASN A 52 2.23 4.80 12.92
N ASP A 53 1.86 3.88 13.83
CA ASP A 53 1.25 2.60 13.46
C ASP A 53 -0.11 2.78 12.76
N VAL A 54 -0.75 3.95 12.88
CA VAL A 54 -1.94 4.32 12.11
C VAL A 54 -1.70 4.23 10.60
N PHE A 55 -0.50 4.55 10.10
CA PHE A 55 -0.20 4.42 8.67
C PHE A 55 -0.22 2.96 8.21
N ALA A 56 0.19 2.01 9.05
CA ALA A 56 0.07 0.60 8.72
C ALA A 56 -1.39 0.20 8.54
N ILE A 57 -2.28 0.66 9.44
CA ILE A 57 -3.73 0.39 9.35
C ILE A 57 -4.34 1.04 8.11
N ILE A 58 -4.03 2.31 7.86
CA ILE A 58 -4.55 3.08 6.71
C ILE A 58 -4.18 2.40 5.38
N ASN A 59 -3.00 1.80 5.26
CA ASN A 59 -2.58 1.11 4.04
C ASN A 59 -3.06 -0.34 3.98
N ALA A 60 -3.02 -1.07 5.10
CA ALA A 60 -3.37 -2.48 5.15
C ALA A 60 -4.86 -2.73 4.95
N VAL A 61 -5.74 -1.90 5.54
CA VAL A 61 -7.19 -2.12 5.45
C VAL A 61 -7.70 -2.04 4.01
N PRO A 62 -7.38 -1.00 3.20
CA PRO A 62 -7.74 -0.98 1.78
C PRO A 62 -7.12 -2.13 0.99
N ALA A 63 -5.86 -2.47 1.25
CA ALA A 63 -5.19 -3.58 0.56
C ALA A 63 -5.90 -4.92 0.82
N ILE A 64 -6.21 -5.24 2.08
CA ILE A 64 -6.94 -6.45 2.46
C ILE A 64 -8.35 -6.44 1.86
N ALA A 65 -9.04 -5.29 1.85
CA ALA A 65 -10.37 -5.18 1.25
C ALA A 65 -10.35 -5.44 -0.26
N LEU A 66 -9.37 -4.89 -0.98
CA LEU A 66 -9.21 -5.11 -2.42
C LEU A 66 -8.85 -6.57 -2.73
N LEU A 67 -7.90 -7.15 -1.98
CA LEU A 67 -7.55 -8.56 -2.11
C LEU A 67 -8.75 -9.47 -1.82
N SER A 68 -9.52 -9.17 -0.76
CA SER A 68 -10.72 -9.95 -0.42
C SER A 68 -11.77 -9.84 -1.51
N PHE A 69 -12.04 -8.63 -2.00
CA PHE A 69 -12.98 -8.40 -3.09
C PHE A 69 -12.55 -9.18 -4.35
N GLY A 70 -11.27 -9.09 -4.71
CA GLY A 70 -10.73 -9.81 -5.86
C GLY A 70 -10.78 -11.32 -5.73
N PHE A 71 -10.58 -11.86 -4.52
CA PHE A 71 -10.64 -13.29 -4.26
C PHE A 71 -12.06 -13.87 -4.38
N PHE A 72 -13.07 -13.15 -3.91
CA PHE A 72 -14.45 -13.65 -3.86
C PHE A 72 -15.29 -13.36 -5.10
N HIS A 73 -14.82 -12.57 -6.06
CA HIS A 73 -15.58 -12.17 -7.25
C HIS A 73 -14.89 -12.60 -8.54
N ARG A 74 -15.67 -12.84 -9.59
CA ARG A 74 -15.16 -13.21 -10.93
C ARG A 74 -15.21 -12.01 -11.87
N GLY A 75 -14.24 -11.91 -12.75
CA GLY A 75 -14.17 -10.89 -13.79
C GLY A 75 -12.86 -10.10 -13.75
N LEU A 76 -12.68 -9.23 -14.73
CA LEU A 76 -11.45 -8.45 -14.90
C LEU A 76 -11.19 -7.48 -13.73
N LEU A 77 -12.21 -6.75 -13.29
CA LEU A 77 -12.08 -5.78 -12.20
C LEU A 77 -11.69 -6.45 -10.86
N PRO A 78 -12.37 -7.53 -10.42
CA PRO A 78 -11.90 -8.33 -9.28
C PRO A 78 -10.47 -8.86 -9.44
N GLY A 79 -10.11 -9.34 -10.64
CA GLY A 79 -8.75 -9.78 -10.95
C GLY A 79 -7.71 -8.70 -10.66
N LEU A 80 -7.93 -7.49 -11.18
CA LEU A 80 -7.05 -6.34 -10.93
C LEU A 80 -6.95 -5.99 -9.44
N CYS A 81 -8.03 -6.12 -8.67
CA CYS A 81 -8.02 -5.88 -7.22
C CYS A 81 -7.24 -6.96 -6.44
N PHE A 82 -7.18 -8.20 -6.92
CA PHE A 82 -6.39 -9.27 -6.32
C PHE A 82 -4.90 -9.22 -6.70
N GLY A 83 -4.57 -8.53 -7.80
CA GLY A 83 -3.21 -8.41 -8.34
C GLY A 83 -2.98 -9.15 -9.66
N ALA A 84 -4.05 -9.41 -10.43
CA ALA A 84 -4.05 -10.15 -11.70
C ALA A 84 -4.45 -9.32 -12.92
#